data_AF-A0A1F5TN66-F1
#
_entry.id   AF-A0A1F5TN66-F1
#
_cell.length_a   1.000
_cell.length_b   1.000
_cell.length_c   1.000
_cell.angle_alpha   90.00
_cell.angle_beta   90.00
_cell.angle_gamma   90.00
#
_symmetry.space_group_name_H-M   'P 1'
#
loop_
_entity.id
_entity.type
_entity.pdbx_description
1 polymer ?
#
loop_
_entity_poly.entity_id
_entity_poly.type
_entity_poly.pdbx_seq_one_letter_code
_entity_poly.pdbx_strand_id
1 'polypeptide(L)'
;MDAIFFKLFLGHLLGDYGLQPKKMAYLKSDSGWKGFWVCTLHSLIYTLCIALFVWRFDLMFLSLIFLTHWPIDRYSLASKWLDLIKGRTFMEAYGSKDPFREFDVGFTCIVYERVDMMFHFILMYLIILIF
;
A
#
# COMPACT_ATOMS: atom_id res chain seq x y z
N MET A 1 -22.22 -4.11 5.80
CA MET A 1 -21.10 -3.98 4.85
C MET A 1 -20.33 -2.69 5.12
N ASP A 2 -21.02 -1.54 5.10
CA ASP A 2 -20.41 -0.20 5.24
C ASP A 2 -19.61 -0.02 6.54
N ALA A 3 -20.15 -0.47 7.68
CA ALA A 3 -19.45 -0.39 8.97
C ALA A 3 -18.17 -1.24 9.03
N ILE A 4 -18.10 -2.35 8.30
CA ILE A 4 -16.91 -3.22 8.24
C ILE A 4 -15.87 -2.59 7.32
N PHE A 5 -16.30 -2.09 6.16
CA PHE A 5 -15.40 -1.41 5.24
C PHE A 5 -14.77 -0.17 5.88
N PHE A 6 -15.54 0.62 6.64
CA PHE A 6 -15.00 1.75 7.37
C PHE A 6 -13.93 1.34 8.42
N LYS A 7 -14.13 0.22 9.12
CA LYS A 7 -13.12 -0.32 10.05
C LYS A 7 -11.85 -0.77 9.33
N LEU A 8 -11.98 -1.44 8.19
CA LEU A 8 -10.85 -1.80 7.34
C LEU A 8 -10.09 -0.56 6.86
N PHE A 9 -10.81 0.46 6.40
CA PHE A 9 -10.25 1.74 6.01
C PHE A 9 -9.44 2.38 7.14
N LEU A 10 -9.98 2.43 8.36
CA LEU A 10 -9.24 2.98 9.51
C LEU A 10 -8.01 2.14 9.87
N GLY A 11 -8.13 0.81 9.85
CA GLY A 11 -6.99 -0.09 10.07
C GLY A 11 -5.90 0.07 9.02
N HIS A 12 -6.27 0.26 7.76
CA HIS A 12 -5.36 0.54 6.66
C HIS A 12 -4.63 1.87 6.88
N LEU A 13 -5.36 2.95 7.19
CA LEU A 13 -4.75 4.25 7.46
C LEU A 13 -3.75 4.19 8.61
N LEU A 14 -4.10 3.51 9.71
CA LEU A 14 -3.19 3.36 10.84
C LEU A 14 -1.97 2.51 10.48
N GLY A 15 -2.15 1.41 9.75
CA GLY A 15 -1.07 0.51 9.36
C GLY A 15 -0.05 1.15 8.41
N ASP A 16 -0.54 1.84 7.38
CA ASP A 16 0.30 2.38 6.30
C ASP A 16 0.81 3.79 6.57
N TYR A 17 0.03 4.64 7.24
CA TYR A 17 0.42 6.04 7.46
C TYR A 17 0.73 6.34 8.93
N GLY A 18 0.07 5.68 9.87
CA GLY A 18 0.26 5.93 11.30
C GLY A 18 1.48 5.22 11.88
N LEU A 19 1.68 3.95 11.52
CA LEU A 19 2.68 3.06 12.13
C LEU A 19 3.83 2.68 11.20
N GLN A 20 3.85 3.15 9.96
CA GLN A 20 4.94 2.90 9.02
C GLN A 20 5.99 4.02 9.11
N PRO A 21 7.19 3.78 9.67
CA PRO A 21 8.23 4.80 9.72
C PRO A 21 8.83 5.01 8.33
N LYS A 22 9.44 6.19 8.11
CA LYS A 22 10.16 6.57 6.88
C LYS A 22 11.08 5.45 6.35
N LYS A 23 11.84 4.81 7.24
CA LYS A 23 12.77 3.71 6.88
C LYS A 23 12.03 2.48 6.32
N MET A 24 10.85 2.17 6.85
CA MET A 24 10.03 1.05 6.38
C MET A 24 9.45 1.35 5.00
N ALA A 25 8.92 2.57 4.82
CA ALA A 25 8.36 3.02 3.54
C ALA A 25 9.37 2.95 2.39
N TYR A 26 10.63 3.36 2.60
CA TYR A 26 11.65 3.28 1.54
C TYR A 26 12.17 1.87 1.27
N LEU A 27 12.33 1.05 2.31
CA LEU A 27 13.02 -0.23 2.18
C LEU A 27 12.07 -1.39 1.82
N LYS A 28 10.75 -1.25 1.99
CA LYS A 28 9.79 -2.37 1.76
C LYS A 28 9.85 -2.91 0.33
N SER A 29 10.13 -2.05 -0.65
CA SER A 29 10.27 -2.41 -2.06
C SER A 29 11.70 -2.76 -2.49
N ASP A 30 12.70 -2.56 -1.64
CA ASP A 30 14.12 -2.78 -2.01
C ASP A 30 14.41 -4.25 -2.31
N SER A 31 15.21 -4.53 -3.34
CA SER A 31 15.65 -5.90 -3.63
C SER A 31 16.42 -6.55 -2.46
N GLY A 32 16.35 -7.89 -2.37
CA GLY A 32 17.10 -8.67 -1.38
C GLY A 32 16.41 -8.86 -0.02
N TRP A 33 17.14 -9.52 0.90
CA TRP A 33 16.62 -9.95 2.20
C TRP A 33 16.19 -8.82 3.12
N LYS A 34 16.89 -7.68 3.06
CA LYS A 34 16.55 -6.51 3.88
C LYS A 34 15.15 -6.01 3.56
N GLY A 35 14.85 -5.79 2.28
CA GLY A 35 13.51 -5.33 1.87
C GLY A 35 12.45 -6.39 2.09
N PHE A 36 12.77 -7.68 1.89
CA PHE A 36 11.88 -8.78 2.22
C PHE A 36 11.42 -8.71 3.69
N TRP A 37 12.36 -8.64 4.63
CA TRP A 37 12.03 -8.60 6.06
C TRP A 37 11.31 -7.31 6.48
N VAL A 38 11.69 -6.17 5.90
CA VAL A 38 10.99 -4.90 6.18
C VAL A 38 9.55 -4.94 5.67
N CYS A 39 9.32 -5.45 4.45
CA CYS A 39 7.98 -5.61 3.88
C CYS A 39 7.13 -6.60 4.69
N THR A 40 7.73 -7.71 5.12
CA THR A 40 7.07 -8.70 5.98
C THR A 40 6.68 -8.09 7.32
N LEU A 41 7.60 -7.39 8.00
CA LEU A 41 7.30 -6.72 9.26
C LEU A 41 6.19 -5.68 9.10
N HIS A 42 6.26 -4.87 8.03
CA HIS A 42 5.23 -3.90 7.71
C HIS A 42 3.86 -4.57 7.52
N SER A 43 3.80 -5.62 6.70
CA SER A 43 2.57 -6.35 6.40
C SER A 43 1.98 -7.04 7.64
N LEU A 44 2.83 -7.49 8.59
CA LEU A 44 2.38 -8.02 9.88
C LEU A 44 1.76 -6.93 10.76
N ILE A 45 2.40 -5.76 10.86
CA ILE A 45 1.86 -4.60 11.61
C ILE A 45 0.54 -4.15 10.98
N TYR A 46 0.49 -4.04 9.65
CA TYR A 46 -0.71 -3.72 8.89
C TYR A 46 -1.84 -4.70 9.18
N THR A 47 -1.58 -6.00 9.05
CA THR A 47 -2.57 -7.06 9.28
C THR A 47 -3.09 -7.02 10.72
N LEU A 48 -2.22 -6.76 11.70
CA LEU A 48 -2.62 -6.59 13.10
C LEU A 48 -3.53 -5.36 13.29
N CYS A 49 -3.23 -4.23 12.64
CA CYS A 49 -4.09 -3.04 12.68
C CYS A 49 -5.49 -3.36 12.14
N ILE A 50 -5.56 -3.99 10.96
CA ILE A 50 -6.81 -4.44 10.35
C ILE A 50 -7.59 -5.36 11.30
N ALA A 51 -6.92 -6.36 11.88
CA ALA A 51 -7.53 -7.31 12.81
C ALA A 51 -8.12 -6.62 14.05
N LEU A 52 -7.41 -5.65 14.62
CA LEU A 52 -7.85 -4.90 15.80
C LEU A 52 -9.05 -4.01 15.52
N PHE A 53 -9.08 -3.30 14.38
CA PHE A 53 -10.21 -2.44 14.02
C PHE A 53 -11.47 -3.23 13.65
N VAL A 54 -11.31 -4.34 12.92
CA VAL A 54 -12.44 -5.21 12.56
C VAL A 54 -12.87 -6.09 13.74
N TRP A 55 -11.98 -6.29 14.71
CA TRP A 55 -12.11 -7.22 15.83
C TRP A 55 -12.26 -8.67 15.35
N ARG A 56 -11.40 -9.08 14.42
CA ARG A 56 -11.47 -10.38 13.75
C ARG A 56 -10.07 -10.99 13.62
N PHE A 57 -9.92 -12.20 14.14
CA PHE A 57 -8.63 -12.88 14.29
C PHE A 57 -8.60 -14.30 13.72
N ASP A 58 -9.54 -14.65 12.83
CA ASP A 58 -9.50 -15.95 12.18
C ASP A 58 -8.32 -16.03 11.21
N LEU A 59 -7.65 -17.18 11.21
CA LEU A 59 -6.41 -17.37 10.47
C LEU A 59 -6.59 -17.16 8.96
N MET A 60 -7.76 -17.50 8.41
CA MET A 60 -8.05 -17.33 6.99
C MET A 60 -8.14 -15.86 6.60
N PHE A 61 -8.90 -15.04 7.35
CA PHE A 61 -9.00 -13.60 7.15
C PHE A 61 -7.64 -12.91 7.29
N LEU A 62 -6.90 -13.20 8.37
CA LEU A 62 -5.57 -12.62 8.60
C LEU A 62 -4.60 -12.99 7.48
N SER A 63 -4.64 -14.25 7.05
CA SER A 63 -3.80 -14.73 5.94
C SER A 63 -4.15 -14.04 4.63
N LEU A 64 -5.44 -13.86 4.33
CA LEU A 64 -5.86 -13.15 3.11
C LEU A 64 -5.43 -11.68 3.12
N ILE A 65 -5.58 -10.98 4.25
CA ILE A 65 -5.11 -9.59 4.39
C ILE A 65 -3.59 -9.52 4.20
N PHE A 66 -2.84 -10.37 4.89
CA PHE A 66 -1.38 -10.39 4.79
C PHE A 66 -0.89 -10.72 3.36
N LEU A 67 -1.42 -11.80 2.77
CA LEU A 67 -0.97 -12.31 1.47
C LEU A 67 -1.38 -11.42 0.31
N THR A 68 -2.41 -10.58 0.47
CA THR A 68 -2.81 -9.60 -0.54
C THR A 68 -2.04 -8.29 -0.42
N HIS A 69 -1.79 -7.81 0.81
CA HIS A 69 -1.03 -6.58 1.08
C HIS A 69 0.45 -6.73 0.71
N TRP A 70 1.08 -7.82 1.18
CA TRP A 70 2.51 -8.03 1.01
C TRP A 70 3.02 -7.91 -0.44
N PRO A 71 2.39 -8.54 -1.46
CA PRO A 71 2.86 -8.40 -2.84
C PRO A 71 2.61 -7.02 -3.45
N ILE A 72 1.56 -6.29 -3.06
CA ILE A 72 1.34 -4.91 -3.53
C ILE A 72 2.56 -4.07 -3.19
N ASP A 73 2.95 -4.14 -1.92
CA ASP A 73 4.04 -3.36 -1.36
C ASP A 73 5.41 -3.83 -1.82
N ARG A 74 5.64 -5.14 -1.80
CA ARG A 74 6.93 -5.72 -2.14
C ARG A 74 7.35 -5.37 -3.55
N TYR A 75 6.38 -5.40 -4.46
CA TYR A 75 6.62 -5.24 -5.88
C TYR A 75 6.23 -3.87 -6.42
N SER A 76 5.84 -2.95 -5.53
CA SER A 76 5.40 -1.60 -5.86
C SER A 76 4.39 -1.60 -7.02
N LEU A 77 3.33 -2.40 -6.88
CA LEU A 77 2.37 -2.64 -7.97
C LEU A 77 1.73 -1.35 -8.49
N ALA A 78 1.54 -0.34 -7.63
CA ALA A 78 1.09 0.97 -8.04
C ALA A 78 2.02 1.63 -9.07
N SER A 79 3.34 1.57 -8.87
CA SER A 79 4.32 2.09 -9.83
C SER A 79 4.26 1.31 -11.13
N LYS A 80 4.26 -0.02 -11.06
CA LYS A 80 4.19 -0.89 -12.24
C LYS A 80 2.91 -0.67 -13.05
N TRP A 81 1.80 -0.43 -12.36
CA TRP A 81 0.52 -0.12 -12.99
C TRP A 81 0.58 1.22 -13.73
N LEU A 82 1.13 2.25 -13.08
CA LEU A 82 1.34 3.56 -13.70
C LEU A 82 2.24 3.45 -14.92
N ASP A 83 3.34 2.70 -14.84
CA ASP A 83 4.23 2.43 -15.98
C ASP A 83 3.45 1.73 -17.12
N LEU A 84 2.64 0.71 -16.80
CA LEU A 84 1.87 -0.07 -17.77
C LEU A 84 0.86 0.78 -18.55
N ILE A 85 0.14 1.67 -17.87
CA ILE A 85 -0.87 2.52 -18.49
C ILE A 85 -0.27 3.80 -19.11
N LYS A 86 1.07 3.96 -19.07
CA LYS A 86 1.78 5.20 -19.45
C LYS A 86 1.24 6.42 -18.67
N GLY A 87 0.99 6.20 -17.39
CA GLY A 87 0.58 7.22 -16.43
C GLY A 87 1.76 8.05 -15.92
N ARG A 88 1.55 8.81 -14.84
CA ARG A 88 2.61 9.62 -14.22
C ARG A 88 3.50 8.74 -13.37
N THR A 89 4.79 8.69 -13.67
CA THR A 89 5.77 7.87 -12.95
C THR A 89 6.78 8.76 -12.24
N PHE A 90 7.25 8.32 -11.07
CA PHE A 90 8.23 9.09 -10.30
C PHE A 90 9.54 9.29 -11.05
N MET A 91 10.00 8.29 -11.81
CA MET A 91 11.26 8.37 -12.54
C MET A 91 11.21 9.39 -13.67
N GLU A 92 10.10 9.46 -14.40
CA GLU A 92 9.89 10.46 -15.46
C GLU A 92 9.78 11.87 -14.86
N ALA A 93 8.97 12.05 -13.82
CA ALA A 93 8.81 13.34 -13.15
C ALA A 93 10.13 13.84 -12.54
N TYR A 94 10.88 12.96 -11.88
CA TYR A 94 12.16 13.31 -11.28
C TYR A 94 13.22 13.68 -12.33
N GLY A 95 13.22 12.96 -13.47
CA GLY A 95 14.14 13.20 -14.60
C GLY A 95 13.73 14.34 -15.54
N SER A 96 12.55 14.93 -15.34
CA SER A 96 12.04 16.02 -16.17
C SER A 96 12.92 17.27 -16.09
N LYS A 97 13.08 17.95 -17.23
CA LYS A 97 13.78 19.26 -17.34
C LYS A 97 12.80 20.43 -17.42
N ASP A 98 11.52 20.18 -17.20
CA ASP A 98 10.48 21.21 -17.21
C ASP A 98 10.75 22.24 -16.08
N PRO A 99 10.56 23.55 -16.32
CA PRO A 99 10.70 24.57 -15.28
C PRO A 99 9.76 24.38 -14.07
N PHE A 100 8.69 23.59 -14.22
CA PHE A 100 7.74 23.24 -13.16
C PHE A 100 7.94 21.82 -12.61
N ARG A 101 9.15 21.25 -12.74
CA ARG A 101 9.49 19.90 -12.27
C ARG A 101 9.07 19.62 -10.82
N GLU A 102 9.23 20.57 -9.91
CA GLU A 102 8.84 20.41 -8.51
C GLU A 102 7.33 20.16 -8.36
N PHE A 103 6.52 20.86 -9.16
CA PHE A 103 5.08 20.62 -9.21
C PHE A 103 4.77 19.26 -9.82
N ASP A 104 5.47 18.87 -10.88
CA ASP A 104 5.27 17.58 -11.54
C ASP A 104 5.59 16.39 -10.60
N VAL A 105 6.69 16.48 -9.86
CA VAL A 105 7.05 15.52 -8.81
C VAL A 105 5.99 15.51 -7.71
N GLY A 106 5.57 16.68 -7.22
CA GLY A 106 4.54 16.78 -6.19
C GLY A 106 3.20 16.15 -6.59
N PHE A 107 2.73 16.42 -7.81
CA PHE A 107 1.52 15.80 -8.35
C PHE A 107 1.69 14.30 -8.57
N THR A 108 2.87 13.85 -8.99
CA THR A 108 3.16 12.43 -9.18
C THR A 108 3.11 11.67 -7.85
N CYS A 109 3.59 12.25 -6.75
CA CYS A 109 3.44 11.68 -5.41
C CYS A 109 1.96 11.41 -5.06
N ILE A 110 1.09 12.38 -5.34
CA ILE A 110 -0.35 12.27 -5.05
C ILE A 110 -0.98 11.19 -5.92
N VAL A 111 -0.66 11.16 -7.22
CA VAL A 111 -1.20 10.14 -8.14
C VAL A 111 -0.76 8.73 -7.72
N TYR A 112 0.52 8.56 -7.35
CA TYR A 112 1.02 7.30 -6.84
C TYR A 112 0.29 6.87 -5.56
N GLU A 113 0.15 7.76 -4.58
CA GLU A 113 -0.58 7.48 -3.34
C GLU A 113 -2.02 7.03 -3.61
N ARG A 114 -2.73 7.71 -4.52
CA ARG A 114 -4.12 7.36 -4.87
C ARG A 114 -4.23 6.00 -5.55
N VAL A 115 -3.30 5.68 -6.46
CA VAL A 115 -3.27 4.37 -7.13
C VAL A 115 -2.92 3.27 -6.13
N ASP A 116 -1.98 3.51 -5.23
CA ASP A 116 -1.61 2.57 -4.18
C ASP A 116 -2.77 2.28 -3.23
N MET A 117 -3.45 3.32 -2.73
CA MET A 117 -4.68 3.17 -1.94
C MET A 117 -5.77 2.41 -2.69
N MET A 118 -5.95 2.69 -3.98
CA MET A 118 -6.94 2.00 -4.82
C MET A 118 -6.69 0.49 -4.84
N PHE A 119 -5.45 0.03 -5.03
CA PHE A 119 -5.12 -1.39 -5.01
C PHE A 119 -5.50 -2.04 -3.67
N HIS A 120 -5.12 -1.40 -2.55
CA HIS A 120 -5.44 -1.90 -1.21
C HIS A 120 -6.95 -1.95 -0.96
N PHE A 121 -7.69 -0.92 -1.37
CA PHE A 121 -9.14 -0.83 -1.15
C PHE A 121 -9.91 -1.86 -1.96
N ILE A 122 -9.51 -2.10 -3.21
CA ILE A 122 -10.10 -3.15 -4.04
C ILE A 122 -9.90 -4.52 -3.37
N LEU A 123 -8.69 -4.84 -2.91
CA LEU A 123 -8.43 -6.14 -2.27
C LEU A 123 -9.17 -6.28 -0.94
N MET A 124 -9.22 -5.24 -0.11
CA MET A 124 -10.02 -5.26 1.12
C MET A 124 -11.51 -5.45 0.85
N TYR A 125 -12.05 -4.78 -0.18
CA TYR A 125 -13.44 -4.97 -0.59
C TYR A 125 -13.71 -6.41 -1.04
N LEU A 126 -12.83 -6.98 -1.88
CA LEU A 126 -12.95 -8.37 -2.32
C LEU A 126 -12.86 -9.36 -1.15
N ILE A 127 -12.00 -9.11 -0.15
CA ILE A 127 -11.91 -9.94 1.05
C ILE A 127 -13.22 -9.88 1.85
N ILE A 128 -13.85 -8.71 1.99
CA ILE A 128 -15.17 -8.62 2.63
C ILE A 128 -16.20 -9.46 1.90
N LEU A 129 -16.20 -9.51 0.56
CA LEU A 129 -17.21 -10.30 -0.17
C LEU A 129 -17.13 -11.81 0.10
N ILE A 130 -15.97 -12.30 0.55
CA ILE A 130 -15.76 -13.70 0.92
C ILE A 130 -16.33 -14.00 2.32
N PHE A 131 -16.62 -12.98 3.14
CA PHE A 131 -16.80 -13.09 4.58
C PHE A 131 -18.01 -12.35 5.15
#